data_AF-A0A2V2W7I1-F1
#
_entry.id   AF-A0A2V2W7I1-F1
#
_cell.length_a   1.000
_cell.length_b   1.000
_cell.length_c   1.000
_cell.angle_alpha   90.00
_cell.angle_beta   90.00
_cell.angle_gamma   90.00
#
_symmetry.space_group_name_H-M   'P 1'
#
loop_
_entity.id
_entity.type
_entity.pdbx_description
1 polymer ?
#
loop_
_entity_poly.entity_id
_entity_poly.type
_entity_poly.pdbx_seq_one_letter_code
_entity_poly.pdbx_strand_id
1 'polypeptide(L)'
;MKGHIFYDVTEKGTPPAEYFVSSTGWGMSVVSPPNVGNCDEWETQVKAERIIVNCPDEMDVKAMCAWMERDGTTDGQAECWKMVEERMDKVGPIPRHIFDANKFVAHSAAIEDALDGINSRDGERHFTHRGVRLWYSGDPPQKVVSVVRARGEFGAGGFLNAAVSVCLGRRIAHYFGGRDE
;
A
#
# COMPACT_ATOMS: atom_id res chain seq x y z
N MET A 1 15.28 3.40 31.23
CA MET A 1 14.06 3.74 30.47
C MET A 1 14.05 2.85 29.23
N LYS A 2 12.94 2.14 28.96
CA LYS A 2 12.78 1.35 27.72
C LYS A 2 11.99 2.22 26.74
N GLY A 3 12.49 2.39 25.53
CA GLY A 3 11.78 3.12 24.47
C GLY A 3 11.87 2.40 23.14
N HIS A 4 11.34 3.03 22.10
CA HIS A 4 11.24 2.46 20.76
C HIS A 4 11.58 3.50 19.69
N ILE A 5 12.33 3.11 18.67
CA ILE A 5 12.80 3.97 17.58
C ILE A 5 12.06 3.59 16.29
N PHE A 6 11.55 4.59 15.57
CA PHE A 6 11.06 4.43 14.20
C PHE A 6 12.01 5.16 13.25
N TYR A 7 12.55 4.44 12.26
CA TYR A 7 13.49 4.98 11.28
C TYR A 7 12.92 4.82 9.86
N ASP A 8 12.75 5.93 9.14
CA ASP A 8 12.22 5.94 7.76
C ASP A 8 13.37 5.91 6.74
N VAL A 9 13.36 4.93 5.84
CA VAL A 9 14.41 4.69 4.82
C VAL A 9 13.94 5.18 3.47
N THR A 10 14.48 6.30 2.98
CA THR A 10 13.83 7.03 1.88
C THR A 10 14.11 6.59 0.44
N GLU A 11 15.09 5.74 0.12
CA GLU A 11 15.19 5.06 -1.20
C GLU A 11 16.50 4.29 -1.36
N LYS A 12 17.56 4.79 -0.71
CA LYS A 12 18.89 4.16 -0.56
C LYS A 12 19.57 4.76 0.67
N GLY A 13 19.18 4.32 1.87
CA GLY A 13 19.82 4.76 3.11
C GLY A 13 20.90 3.78 3.51
N THR A 14 22.12 4.27 3.80
CA THR A 14 23.07 3.48 4.60
C THR A 14 22.34 3.00 5.86
N PRO A 15 22.41 1.70 6.19
CA PRO A 15 21.90 1.19 7.46
C PRO A 15 22.28 2.14 8.61
N PRO A 16 21.36 2.61 9.48
CA PRO A 16 21.75 3.17 10.76
C PRO A 16 22.78 2.25 11.43
N ALA A 17 23.92 2.84 11.78
CA ALA A 17 25.09 2.11 12.24
C ALA A 17 24.76 1.18 13.42
N GLU A 18 25.42 0.01 13.50
CA GLU A 18 25.16 -1.07 14.47
C GLU A 18 25.05 -0.61 15.94
N TYR A 19 25.71 0.49 16.30
CA TYR A 19 25.60 1.07 17.64
C TYR A 19 24.20 1.62 17.96
N PHE A 20 23.41 2.06 16.97
CA PHE A 20 22.02 2.48 17.20
C PHE A 20 21.13 1.30 17.63
N VAL A 21 21.42 0.11 17.11
CA VAL A 21 20.66 -1.13 17.36
C VAL A 21 21.07 -1.79 18.68
N SER A 22 22.37 -1.72 19.03
CA SER A 22 22.94 -2.49 20.15
C SER A 22 23.15 -1.71 21.45
N SER A 23 23.33 -0.38 21.41
CA SER A 23 23.83 0.36 22.59
C SER A 23 22.77 0.88 23.56
N THR A 24 21.49 0.94 23.17
CA THR A 24 20.46 1.65 23.95
C THR A 24 19.51 0.73 24.74
N GLY A 25 19.41 -0.55 24.37
CA GLY A 25 18.40 -1.48 24.93
C GLY A 25 16.96 -1.15 24.52
N TRP A 26 16.77 -0.35 23.46
CA TRP A 26 15.47 0.07 22.92
C TRP A 26 15.09 -0.80 21.73
N GLY A 27 13.78 -1.01 21.52
CA GLY A 27 13.30 -1.65 20.30
C GLY A 27 13.44 -0.70 19.10
N MET A 28 13.63 -1.23 17.90
CA MET A 28 13.69 -0.41 16.69
C MET A 28 12.85 -1.04 15.58
N SER A 29 12.04 -0.24 14.92
CA SER A 29 11.37 -0.59 13.67
C SER A 29 11.87 0.31 12.55
N VAL A 30 12.22 -0.32 11.45
CA VAL A 30 12.60 0.36 10.21
C VAL A 30 11.38 0.36 9.30
N VAL A 31 11.00 1.54 8.84
CA VAL A 31 9.93 1.75 7.86
C VAL A 31 10.61 1.98 6.52
N SER A 32 10.25 1.18 5.52
CA SER A 32 10.74 1.34 4.16
C SER A 32 9.58 1.39 3.18
N PRO A 33 9.74 2.09 2.04
CA PRO A 33 8.90 1.85 0.89
C PRO A 33 8.97 0.37 0.47
N PRO A 34 7.98 -0.15 -0.27
CA PRO A 34 7.91 -1.55 -0.70
C PRO A 34 9.02 -1.97 -1.69
N ASN A 35 10.06 -1.16 -1.87
CA ASN A 35 11.20 -1.48 -2.71
C ASN A 35 12.16 -2.43 -1.97
N VAL A 36 12.33 -3.62 -2.54
CA VAL A 36 12.98 -4.77 -1.90
C VAL A 36 14.47 -4.59 -1.63
N GLY A 37 15.15 -3.68 -2.32
CA GLY A 37 16.58 -3.49 -2.08
C GLY A 37 16.94 -2.90 -0.71
N ASN A 38 16.02 -2.22 -0.02
CA ASN A 38 16.39 -1.40 1.14
C ASN A 38 16.45 -2.16 2.46
N CYS A 39 15.68 -3.24 2.60
CA CYS A 39 15.53 -3.95 3.86
C CYS A 39 16.11 -5.36 3.85
N ASP A 40 16.44 -5.94 2.69
CA ASP A 40 17.00 -7.28 2.61
C ASP A 40 18.38 -7.39 3.30
N GLU A 41 19.20 -6.34 3.22
CA GLU A 41 20.46 -6.24 3.98
C GLU A 41 20.19 -6.17 5.48
N TRP A 42 19.12 -5.48 5.90
CA TRP A 42 18.71 -5.37 7.31
C TRP A 42 18.19 -6.68 7.88
N GLU A 43 17.29 -7.36 7.17
CA GLU A 43 16.78 -8.68 7.54
C GLU A 43 17.94 -9.66 7.79
N THR A 44 18.98 -9.59 6.95
CA THR A 44 20.18 -10.43 7.06
C THR A 44 21.09 -10.02 8.23
N GLN A 45 21.38 -8.72 8.40
CA GLN A 45 22.33 -8.23 9.41
C GLN A 45 21.81 -8.37 10.85
N VAL A 46 20.53 -8.05 11.10
CA VAL A 46 19.99 -7.98 12.46
C VAL A 46 18.97 -9.09 12.77
N LYS A 47 18.74 -10.03 11.85
CA LYS A 47 17.67 -11.05 11.96
C LYS A 47 16.31 -10.43 12.27
N ALA A 48 16.02 -9.28 11.67
CA ALA A 48 14.77 -8.56 11.92
C ALA A 48 13.56 -9.35 11.39
N GLU A 49 12.47 -9.31 12.15
CA GLU A 49 11.18 -9.80 11.66
C GLU A 49 10.54 -8.75 10.76
N ARG A 50 10.20 -9.16 9.53
CA ARG A 50 9.48 -8.29 8.59
C ARG A 50 8.02 -8.17 8.99
N ILE A 51 7.57 -6.93 9.22
CA ILE A 51 6.17 -6.61 9.47
C ILE A 51 5.61 -5.85 8.27
N ILE A 52 4.60 -6.42 7.62
CA ILE A 52 3.82 -5.72 6.60
C ILE A 52 2.56 -5.17 7.28
N VAL A 53 2.43 -3.85 7.26
CA VAL A 53 1.24 -3.13 7.73
C VAL A 53 0.30 -2.95 6.54
N ASN A 54 -0.95 -3.37 6.70
CA ASN A 54 -1.97 -3.15 5.66
C ASN A 54 -2.23 -1.64 5.50
N CYS A 55 -2.61 -1.22 4.30
CA CYS A 55 -3.21 0.10 4.11
C CYS A 55 -4.50 0.21 4.96
N PRO A 56 -4.89 1.43 5.36
CA PRO A 56 -6.20 1.68 5.95
C PRO A 56 -7.31 1.04 5.12
N ASP A 57 -8.36 0.56 5.76
CA ASP A 57 -9.57 0.12 5.09
C ASP A 57 -10.66 1.21 5.05
N GLU A 58 -11.82 0.88 4.49
CA GLU A 58 -12.96 1.79 4.37
C GLU A 58 -13.36 2.40 5.73
N MET A 59 -13.39 1.58 6.78
CA MET A 59 -13.81 2.01 8.11
C MET A 59 -12.75 2.88 8.77
N ASP A 60 -11.47 2.57 8.56
CA ASP A 60 -10.37 3.43 9.01
C ASP A 60 -10.45 4.82 8.37
N VAL A 61 -10.64 4.89 7.05
CA VAL A 61 -10.76 6.15 6.31
C VAL A 61 -12.00 6.92 6.76
N LYS A 62 -13.13 6.23 6.97
CA LYS A 62 -14.36 6.85 7.49
C LYS A 62 -14.16 7.46 8.88
N ALA A 63 -13.42 6.77 9.75
CA ALA A 63 -13.04 7.30 11.05
C ALA A 63 -12.11 8.53 10.93
N MET A 64 -11.20 8.55 9.95
CA MET A 64 -10.40 9.74 9.65
C MET A 64 -11.26 10.94 9.22
N CYS A 65 -12.26 10.73 8.35
CA CYS A 65 -13.21 11.77 7.96
C CYS A 65 -13.97 12.33 9.18
N ALA A 66 -14.49 11.45 10.03
CA ALA A 66 -15.18 11.85 11.26
C ALA A 66 -14.25 12.62 12.21
N TRP A 67 -12.97 12.25 12.27
CA TRP A 67 -11.98 12.92 13.12
C TRP A 67 -11.55 14.29 12.59
N MET A 68 -11.38 14.46 11.27
CA MET A 68 -11.04 15.76 10.69
C MET A 68 -12.17 16.77 10.88
N GLU A 69 -13.41 16.30 10.78
CA GLU A 69 -14.62 17.11 10.99
C GLU A 69 -15.17 16.95 12.41
N ARG A 70 -14.32 16.62 13.40
CA ARG A 70 -14.74 16.35 14.79
C ARG A 70 -15.36 17.57 15.49
N ASP A 71 -14.92 18.76 15.10
CA ASP A 71 -15.38 20.05 15.63
C ASP A 71 -16.49 20.65 14.74
N GLY A 72 -16.82 19.96 13.64
CA GLY A 72 -17.81 20.37 12.64
C GLY A 72 -19.20 19.80 12.89
N THR A 73 -20.06 19.88 11.87
CA THR A 73 -21.42 19.32 11.89
C THR A 73 -21.44 17.90 11.33
N THR A 74 -22.53 17.17 11.62
CA THR A 74 -22.80 15.88 10.98
C THR A 74 -22.82 15.98 9.45
N ASP A 75 -23.25 17.13 8.91
CA ASP A 75 -23.26 17.38 7.46
C ASP A 75 -21.84 17.50 6.90
N GLY A 76 -20.93 18.19 7.59
CA GLY A 76 -19.51 18.26 7.20
C GLY A 76 -18.83 16.90 7.18
N GLN A 77 -19.13 16.05 8.17
CA GLN A 77 -18.66 14.66 8.20
C GLN A 77 -19.18 13.84 7.01
N ALA A 78 -20.46 14.02 6.65
CA ALA A 78 -21.07 13.33 5.52
C ALA A 78 -20.50 13.81 4.17
N GLU A 79 -20.27 15.11 4.01
CA GLU A 79 -19.63 15.67 2.81
C GLU A 79 -18.18 15.19 2.65
N CYS A 80 -17.42 15.19 3.74
CA CYS A 80 -16.05 14.67 3.76
C CYS A 80 -16.02 13.18 3.39
N TRP A 81 -16.90 12.36 3.99
CA TRP A 81 -17.02 10.95 3.65
C TRP A 81 -17.37 10.75 2.17
N LYS A 82 -18.41 11.43 1.67
CA LYS A 82 -18.86 11.29 0.28
C LYS A 82 -17.75 11.59 -0.73
N MET A 83 -17.02 12.70 -0.52
CA MET A 83 -15.89 13.06 -1.38
C MET A 83 -14.78 12.00 -1.34
N VAL A 84 -14.47 11.47 -0.16
CA VAL A 84 -13.36 10.54 0.04
C VAL A 84 -13.69 9.15 -0.47
N GLU A 85 -14.93 8.69 -0.31
CA GLU A 85 -15.46 7.44 -0.86
C GLU A 85 -15.34 7.42 -2.39
N GLU A 86 -15.76 8.50 -3.07
CA GLU A 86 -15.63 8.63 -4.54
C GLU A 86 -14.16 8.58 -5.01
N ARG A 87 -13.23 9.12 -4.21
CA ARG A 87 -11.80 9.09 -4.52
C ARG A 87 -11.21 7.70 -4.25
N MET A 88 -11.58 7.09 -3.14
CA MET A 88 -11.14 5.76 -2.73
C MET A 88 -11.51 4.70 -3.77
N ASP A 89 -12.66 4.84 -4.42
CA ASP A 89 -13.03 3.98 -5.55
C ASP A 89 -12.01 4.01 -6.69
N LYS A 90 -11.35 5.15 -6.94
CA LYS A 90 -10.38 5.29 -8.04
C LYS A 90 -8.95 4.95 -7.63
N VAL A 91 -8.52 5.41 -6.46
CA VAL A 91 -7.10 5.36 -6.03
C VAL A 91 -6.85 4.43 -4.84
N GLY A 92 -7.88 3.78 -4.31
CA GLY A 92 -7.81 2.99 -3.09
C GLY A 92 -7.77 3.84 -1.81
N PRO A 93 -7.77 3.21 -0.63
CA PRO A 93 -7.85 3.87 0.68
C PRO A 93 -6.48 4.43 1.12
N ILE A 94 -5.82 5.20 0.26
CA ILE A 94 -4.51 5.79 0.53
C ILE A 94 -4.71 7.25 0.95
N PRO A 95 -4.55 7.62 2.25
CA PRO A 95 -4.86 8.96 2.76
C PRO A 95 -4.23 10.09 1.95
N ARG A 96 -2.97 9.90 1.52
CA ARG A 96 -2.21 10.86 0.71
C ARG A 96 -2.91 11.23 -0.61
N HIS A 97 -3.66 10.31 -1.22
CA HIS A 97 -4.30 10.51 -2.52
C HIS A 97 -5.79 10.80 -2.40
N ILE A 98 -6.46 10.43 -1.30
CA ILE A 98 -7.90 10.66 -1.14
C ILE A 98 -8.21 12.00 -0.46
N PHE A 99 -7.35 12.53 0.41
CA PHE A 99 -7.62 13.79 1.11
C PHE A 99 -7.08 15.04 0.37
N ASP A 100 -6.06 14.89 -0.49
CA ASP A 100 -5.51 16.00 -1.27
C ASP A 100 -5.98 15.94 -2.73
N ALA A 101 -6.68 16.98 -3.19
CA ALA A 101 -7.26 17.03 -4.53
C ALA A 101 -6.21 17.01 -5.66
N ASN A 102 -5.06 17.68 -5.46
CA ASN A 102 -4.00 17.72 -6.47
C ASN A 102 -3.29 16.37 -6.56
N LYS A 103 -3.02 15.75 -5.40
CA LYS A 103 -2.44 14.40 -5.34
C LYS A 103 -3.40 13.35 -5.86
N PHE A 104 -4.71 13.52 -5.66
CA PHE A 104 -5.75 12.67 -6.24
C PHE A 104 -5.69 12.70 -7.76
N VAL A 105 -5.72 13.90 -8.37
CA VAL A 105 -5.69 14.07 -9.82
C VAL A 105 -4.42 13.49 -10.42
N ALA A 106 -3.26 13.84 -9.86
CA ALA A 106 -1.97 13.34 -10.35
C ALA A 106 -1.87 11.81 -10.25
N HIS A 107 -2.33 11.22 -9.14
CA HIS A 107 -2.27 9.78 -8.95
C HIS A 107 -3.30 9.02 -9.79
N SER A 108 -4.50 9.58 -9.97
CA SER A 108 -5.51 9.03 -10.88
C SER A 108 -4.99 8.97 -12.30
N ALA A 109 -4.38 10.05 -12.81
CA ALA A 109 -3.76 10.05 -14.14
C ALA A 109 -2.63 9.02 -14.24
N ALA A 110 -1.82 8.86 -13.19
CA ALA A 110 -0.76 7.87 -13.14
C ALA A 110 -1.28 6.42 -13.11
N ILE A 111 -2.48 6.18 -12.57
CA ILE A 111 -3.18 4.89 -12.61
C ILE A 111 -3.69 4.61 -14.02
N GLU A 112 -4.31 5.59 -14.69
CA GLU A 112 -4.79 5.43 -16.07
C GLU A 112 -3.61 5.11 -17.02
N ASP A 113 -2.51 5.86 -16.92
CA ASP A 113 -1.28 5.61 -17.67
C ASP A 113 -0.72 4.20 -17.41
N ALA A 114 -0.77 3.74 -16.14
CA ALA A 114 -0.36 2.38 -15.78
C ALA A 114 -1.28 1.32 -16.43
N LEU A 115 -2.61 1.54 -16.41
CA LEU A 115 -3.59 0.66 -17.05
C LEU A 115 -3.40 0.59 -18.56
N ASP A 116 -3.13 1.72 -19.23
CA ASP A 116 -2.85 1.76 -20.66
C ASP A 116 -1.53 1.04 -21.01
N GLY A 117 -0.53 1.13 -20.13
CA GLY A 117 0.74 0.41 -20.26
C GLY A 117 0.61 -1.12 -20.08
N ILE A 118 -0.47 -1.61 -19.49
CA ILE A 118 -0.72 -3.03 -19.23
C ILE A 118 -1.21 -3.80 -20.48
N ASN A 119 -1.30 -3.14 -21.65
CA ASN A 119 -1.71 -3.69 -22.95
C ASN A 119 -0.81 -4.81 -23.57
N SER A 120 -0.06 -5.58 -22.77
CA SER A 120 0.72 -6.74 -23.22
C SER A 120 0.38 -8.03 -22.45
N ARG A 121 0.59 -9.21 -23.05
CA ARG A 121 0.44 -10.52 -22.39
C ARG A 121 1.33 -10.69 -21.16
N ASP A 122 2.42 -9.93 -21.07
CA ASP A 122 3.32 -9.92 -19.91
C ASP A 122 2.69 -9.17 -18.72
N GLY A 123 1.92 -8.11 -18.99
CA GLY A 123 1.16 -7.34 -18.00
C GLY A 123 0.21 -8.20 -17.15
N GLU A 124 -0.45 -9.16 -17.80
CA GLU A 124 -1.46 -10.07 -17.20
C GLU A 124 -0.90 -10.95 -16.09
N ARG A 125 0.33 -11.44 -16.26
CA ARG A 125 0.99 -12.32 -15.27
C ARG A 125 1.19 -11.64 -13.92
N HIS A 126 1.18 -10.30 -13.89
CA HIS A 126 1.30 -9.51 -12.65
C HIS A 126 -0.01 -9.45 -11.85
N PHE A 127 -1.17 -9.70 -12.48
CA PHE A 127 -2.49 -9.59 -11.84
C PHE A 127 -3.19 -10.93 -11.60
N THR A 128 -2.92 -11.94 -12.43
CA THR A 128 -3.60 -13.25 -12.37
C THR A 128 -3.00 -14.22 -11.35
N HIS A 129 -1.72 -14.10 -11.02
CA HIS A 129 -1.08 -15.10 -10.18
C HIS A 129 -1.33 -14.84 -8.68
N ARG A 130 -2.49 -15.29 -8.19
CA ARG A 130 -2.70 -15.55 -6.76
C ARG A 130 -1.55 -16.43 -6.24
N GLY A 131 -0.70 -15.85 -5.41
CA GLY A 131 -0.02 -16.59 -4.34
C GLY A 131 1.37 -17.19 -4.58
N VAL A 132 2.15 -16.83 -5.62
CA VAL A 132 3.48 -17.47 -5.79
C VAL A 132 4.67 -16.52 -5.69
N ARG A 133 4.51 -15.21 -5.92
CA ARG A 133 5.59 -14.24 -5.67
C ARG A 133 5.03 -12.89 -5.27
N LEU A 134 5.48 -12.38 -4.12
CA LEU A 134 5.29 -10.98 -3.74
C LEU A 134 6.01 -10.12 -4.78
N TRP A 135 5.29 -9.14 -5.32
CA TRP A 135 5.84 -8.24 -6.33
C TRP A 135 6.41 -7.00 -5.66
N TYR A 136 7.64 -6.67 -6.04
CA TYR A 136 8.43 -5.61 -5.43
C TYR A 136 9.19 -4.76 -6.46
N SER A 137 8.79 -4.82 -7.73
CA SER A 137 9.42 -3.99 -8.77
C SER A 137 8.90 -2.56 -8.71
N GLY A 138 9.73 -1.60 -9.12
CA GLY A 138 9.37 -0.18 -9.25
C GLY A 138 8.51 0.15 -10.47
N ASP A 139 7.87 -0.85 -11.08
CA ASP A 139 7.08 -0.74 -12.31
C ASP A 139 5.63 -0.27 -12.04
N PRO A 140 4.85 0.09 -13.09
CA PRO A 140 3.47 0.57 -13.00
C PRO A 140 2.51 -0.17 -12.05
N PRO A 141 2.60 -1.51 -11.82
CA PRO A 141 1.69 -2.22 -10.93
C PRO A 141 1.60 -1.68 -9.49
N GLN A 142 2.60 -1.02 -8.91
CA GLN A 142 2.46 -0.47 -7.53
C GLN A 142 1.42 0.64 -7.42
N LYS A 143 1.07 1.29 -8.53
CA LYS A 143 0.01 2.31 -8.57
C LYS A 143 -1.38 1.69 -8.54
N VAL A 144 -1.50 0.43 -8.95
CA VAL A 144 -2.77 -0.28 -9.16
C VAL A 144 -2.95 -1.50 -8.26
N VAL A 145 -1.89 -1.97 -7.61
CA VAL A 145 -1.85 -3.14 -6.74
C VAL A 145 -1.17 -2.79 -5.42
N SER A 146 -1.76 -3.26 -4.32
CA SER A 146 -1.16 -3.26 -2.99
C SER A 146 -0.84 -4.69 -2.53
N VAL A 147 0.12 -4.81 -1.62
CA VAL A 147 0.38 -6.06 -0.89
C VAL A 147 -0.52 -6.09 0.33
N VAL A 148 -1.40 -7.10 0.40
CA VAL A 148 -2.30 -7.31 1.53
C VAL A 148 -1.90 -8.57 2.28
N ARG A 149 -1.95 -8.50 3.62
CA ARG A 149 -1.84 -9.68 4.47
C ARG A 149 -3.18 -10.43 4.46
N ALA A 150 -3.16 -11.66 3.99
CA ALA A 150 -4.32 -12.56 4.01
C ALA A 150 -4.11 -13.67 5.05
N ARG A 151 -5.17 -13.97 5.80
CA ARG A 151 -5.19 -15.12 6.71
C ARG A 151 -5.88 -16.28 6.01
N GLY A 152 -5.16 -17.37 5.78
CA GLY A 152 -5.73 -18.61 5.25
C GLY A 152 -6.61 -19.32 6.27
N GLU A 153 -7.44 -20.25 5.78
CA GLU A 153 -8.44 -21.01 6.56
C GLU A 153 -7.84 -21.73 7.78
N PHE A 154 -6.56 -22.09 7.74
CA PHE A 154 -5.85 -22.79 8.82
C PHE A 154 -4.97 -21.87 9.69
N GLY A 155 -5.19 -20.56 9.65
CA GLY A 155 -4.40 -19.60 10.43
C GLY A 155 -3.00 -19.32 9.88
N ALA A 156 -2.62 -19.96 8.76
CA ALA A 156 -1.44 -19.60 8.00
C ALA A 156 -1.63 -18.19 7.41
N GLY A 157 -0.80 -17.23 7.84
CA GLY A 157 -0.74 -15.90 7.26
C GLY A 157 0.10 -15.91 6.00
N GLY A 158 -0.41 -15.35 4.91
CA GLY A 158 0.32 -15.13 3.67
C GLY A 158 0.16 -13.70 3.20
N PHE A 159 0.95 -13.32 2.21
CA PHE A 159 0.84 -12.02 1.56
C PHE A 159 0.39 -12.21 0.12
N LEU A 160 -0.55 -11.38 -0.33
CA LEU A 160 -1.12 -11.44 -1.66
C LEU A 160 -1.06 -10.05 -2.29
N ASN A 161 -0.94 -10.03 -3.61
CA ASN A 161 -1.20 -8.83 -4.39
C ASN A 161 -2.71 -8.68 -4.55
N ALA A 162 -3.25 -7.51 -4.22
CA ALA A 162 -4.65 -7.15 -4.42
C ALA A 162 -4.74 -5.80 -5.13
N ALA A 163 -5.79 -5.58 -5.91
CA ALA A 163 -6.04 -4.25 -6.47
C ALA A 163 -6.24 -3.24 -5.34
N VAL A 164 -5.76 -2.00 -5.53
CA VAL A 164 -5.88 -0.95 -4.50
C VAL A 164 -7.34 -0.57 -4.19
N SER A 165 -8.27 -0.83 -5.13
CA SER A 165 -9.71 -0.69 -4.90
C SER A 165 -10.50 -1.80 -5.62
N VAL A 166 -11.73 -2.04 -5.17
CA VAL A 166 -12.66 -3.00 -5.80
C VAL A 166 -12.97 -2.59 -7.24
N CYS A 167 -13.23 -1.30 -7.47
CA CYS A 167 -13.50 -0.75 -8.78
C CYS A 167 -12.33 -0.95 -9.74
N LEU A 168 -11.10 -0.74 -9.27
CA LEU A 168 -9.91 -1.00 -10.06
C LEU A 168 -9.72 -2.50 -10.34
N GLY A 169 -9.98 -3.36 -9.36
CA GLY A 169 -9.96 -4.81 -9.56
C GLY A 169 -10.92 -5.28 -10.67
N ARG A 170 -12.12 -4.69 -10.74
CA ARG A 170 -13.08 -4.95 -11.82
C ARG A 170 -12.57 -4.45 -13.18
N ARG A 171 -11.97 -3.26 -13.23
CA ARG A 171 -11.39 -2.71 -14.45
C ARG A 171 -10.24 -3.57 -14.96
N ILE A 172 -9.31 -3.93 -14.09
CA ILE A 172 -8.20 -4.85 -14.37
C ILE A 172 -8.74 -6.17 -14.94
N ALA A 173 -9.78 -6.75 -14.31
CA ALA A 173 -10.42 -7.96 -14.82
C ALA A 173 -11.00 -7.78 -16.24
N HIS A 174 -11.55 -6.60 -16.57
CA HIS A 174 -12.06 -6.30 -17.92
C HIS A 174 -10.95 -6.19 -18.98
N TYR A 175 -9.75 -5.72 -18.63
CA TYR A 175 -8.60 -5.70 -19.55
C TYR A 175 -8.09 -7.10 -19.90
N PHE A 176 -8.35 -8.10 -19.04
CA PHE A 176 -7.92 -9.49 -19.25
C PHE A 176 -9.05 -10.41 -19.73
N GLY A 177 -10.29 -10.19 -19.28
CA GLY A 177 -11.46 -11.02 -19.59
C GLY A 177 -12.09 -10.80 -20.97
N GLY A 178 -11.60 -9.85 -21.77
CA GLY A 178 -12.01 -9.67 -23.16
C GLY A 178 -11.20 -10.49 -24.18
N ARG A 179 -10.24 -11.31 -23.72
CA ARG A 179 -9.42 -12.20 -24.55
C ARG A 179 -9.89 -13.65 -24.40
N ASP A 180 -11.14 -13.91 -24.77
CA ASP A 180 -11.55 -15.26 -25.12
C ASP A 180 -10.97 -15.59 -26.51
N GLU A 181 -10.42 -16.80 -26.63
CA GLU A 181 -9.91 -17.43 -27.86
C GLU A 181 -10.98 -17.58 -28.96
#